data_AF-A0A520G588-F1
#
_entry.id   AF-A0A520G588-F1
#
_cell.length_a   1.000
_cell.length_b   1.000
_cell.length_c   1.000
_cell.angle_alpha   90.00
_cell.angle_beta   90.00
_cell.angle_gamma   90.00
#
_symmetry.space_group_name_H-M   'P 1'
#
loop_
_entity.id
_entity.type
_entity.pdbx_description
1 polymer ?
#
loop_
_entity_poly.entity_id
_entity_poly.type
_entity_poly.pdbx_seq_one_letter_code
_entity_poly.pdbx_strand_id
1 'polypeptide(L)' 'MSSNQSVSTSAPAPRWTRQQIAARVAQDIAEGMVVNLGIGLPTQVAAYLPADREVILHSENGVLGMGGPPPAGEEDYDLI' A
#
# COMPACT_ATOMS: atom_id res chain seq x y z
N MET A 1 15.44 49.50 -23.13
CA MET A 1 15.48 48.09 -23.58
C MET A 1 15.19 47.23 -22.35
N SER A 2 13.92 46.91 -22.10
CA SER A 2 13.52 46.11 -20.93
C SER A 2 13.22 44.69 -21.39
N SER A 3 14.14 43.78 -21.09
CA SER A 3 14.06 42.37 -21.41
C SER A 3 13.02 41.69 -20.52
N ASN A 4 11.94 41.19 -21.12
CA ASN A 4 10.92 40.42 -20.43
C ASN A 4 11.45 39.00 -20.19
N GLN A 5 11.78 38.65 -18.95
CA GLN A 5 12.14 37.28 -18.59
C GLN A 5 10.87 36.43 -18.51
N SER A 6 10.74 35.48 -19.44
CA SER A 6 9.72 34.44 -19.43
C SER A 6 9.98 33.47 -18.27
N VAL A 7 9.15 33.53 -17.24
CA VAL A 7 9.12 32.54 -16.16
C VAL A 7 8.65 31.21 -16.75
N SER A 8 9.56 30.23 -16.84
CA SER A 8 9.24 28.88 -17.29
C SER A 8 8.53 28.12 -16.17
N THR A 9 7.20 28.03 -16.21
CA THR A 9 6.45 27.16 -15.30
C THR A 9 6.69 25.70 -15.69
N SER A 10 7.45 24.97 -14.88
CA SER A 10 7.63 23.52 -15.04
C SER A 10 6.30 22.81 -14.86
N ALA A 11 6.03 21.79 -15.69
CA ALA A 11 4.85 20.94 -15.55
C ALA A 11 4.77 20.32 -14.14
N PRO A 12 3.56 20.14 -13.58
CA PRO A 12 3.41 19.52 -12.26
C PRO A 12 3.99 18.11 -12.28
N ALA A 13 4.67 17.74 -11.18
CA ALA A 13 5.21 16.40 -11.01
C ALA A 13 4.10 15.35 -11.20
N PRO A 14 4.41 14.21 -11.84
CA PRO A 14 3.41 13.18 -12.11
C PRO A 14 2.82 12.66 -10.79
N ARG A 15 1.50 12.59 -10.72
CA ARG A 15 0.79 11.99 -9.59
C ARG A 15 1.01 10.48 -9.60
N TRP A 16 1.33 9.93 -8.43
CA TRP A 16 1.45 8.48 -8.28
C TRP A 16 0.09 7.80 -8.42
N THR A 17 0.09 6.63 -9.06
CA THR A 17 -1.06 5.73 -9.06
C THR A 17 -1.25 5.11 -7.67
N ARG A 18 -2.45 4.59 -7.41
CA ARG A 18 -2.74 3.86 -6.16
C ARG A 18 -1.76 2.70 -5.95
N GLN A 19 -1.43 1.97 -7.02
CA GLN A 19 -0.47 0.88 -6.99
C GLN A 19 0.94 1.35 -6.64
N GLN A 20 1.38 2.48 -7.20
CA GLN A 20 2.70 3.06 -6.87
C GLN A 20 2.78 3.51 -5.41
N ILE A 21 1.69 4.07 -4.87
CA ILE A 21 1.61 4.43 -3.44
C ILE A 21 1.70 3.17 -2.57
N ALA A 22 0.92 2.13 -2.87
CA ALA A 22 0.91 0.89 -2.10
C ALA A 22 2.29 0.20 -2.12
N ALA A 23 2.91 0.10 -3.29
CA ALA A 23 4.25 -0.47 -3.44
C ALA A 23 5.32 0.34 -2.69
N ARG A 24 5.21 1.69 -2.68
CA ARG A 24 6.15 2.52 -1.94
C ARG A 24 6.03 2.35 -0.43
N VAL A 25 4.80 2.24 0.08
CA VAL A 25 4.55 2.02 1.52
C VAL A 25 5.01 0.63 1.96
N ALA A 26 4.87 -0.41 1.13
CA ALA A 26 5.35 -1.75 1.45
C ALA A 26 6.87 -1.80 1.71
N GLN A 27 7.64 -0.89 1.10
CA GLN A 27 9.08 -0.79 1.35
C GLN A 27 9.43 -0.22 2.73
N ASP A 28 8.49 0.48 3.38
CA ASP A 28 8.69 1.05 4.72
C ASP A 28 8.33 0.04 5.84
N ILE A 29 7.76 -1.12 5.50
CA ILE A 29 7.42 -2.19 6.46
C ILE A 29 8.58 -3.17 6.57
N ALA A 30 9.31 -3.11 7.68
CA ALA A 30 10.43 -4.01 7.97
C ALA A 30 9.98 -5.39 8.48
N GLU A 31 10.92 -6.34 8.47
CA GLU A 31 10.80 -7.66 9.10
C GLU A 31 10.36 -7.53 10.57
N GLY A 32 9.43 -8.40 10.99
CA GLY A 32 8.95 -8.50 12.36
C GLY A 32 8.01 -7.37 12.81
N MET A 33 7.62 -6.45 11.91
CA MET A 33 6.68 -5.39 12.27
C MET A 33 5.26 -5.92 12.45
N VAL A 34 4.55 -5.33 13.42
CA VAL A 34 3.10 -5.47 13.58
C VAL A 34 2.46 -4.24 12.96
N VAL A 35 1.64 -4.42 11.93
CA VAL A 35 1.09 -3.32 11.13
C VAL A 35 -0.43 -3.43 11.06
N ASN A 36 -1.12 -2.31 11.26
CA ASN A 36 -2.54 -2.20 10.99
C ASN A 36 -2.77 -1.55 9.61
N LEU A 37 -3.55 -2.22 8.75
CA LEU A 37 -3.92 -1.72 7.43
C LEU A 37 -5.44 -1.51 7.39
N GLY A 38 -5.85 -0.25 7.23
CA GLY A 38 -7.26 0.09 7.00
C GLY A 38 -7.78 -0.39 5.64
N ILE A 39 -9.10 -0.49 5.51
CA ILE A 39 -9.76 -0.97 4.29
C ILE A 39 -9.47 -0.05 3.09
N GLY A 40 -9.27 -0.64 1.90
CA GLY A 40 -9.21 0.06 0.63
C GLY A 40 -7.80 0.15 0.05
N LEU A 41 -7.23 1.35 -0.02
CA LEU A 41 -5.86 1.52 -0.49
C LEU A 41 -4.81 0.88 0.46
N PRO A 42 -4.92 1.03 1.79
CA PRO A 42 -3.92 0.46 2.69
C PRO A 42 -3.86 -1.07 2.63
N THR A 43 -4.98 -1.78 2.47
CA THR A 43 -4.96 -3.25 2.29
C THR A 43 -4.20 -3.70 1.04
N GLN A 44 -4.09 -2.88 -0.01
CA GLN A 44 -3.26 -3.22 -1.18
C GLN A 44 -1.76 -3.29 -0.87
N VAL A 45 -1.30 -2.67 0.22
CA VAL A 45 0.11 -2.72 0.65
C VAL A 45 0.55 -4.17 0.90
N ALA A 46 -0.33 -5.01 1.45
CA ALA A 46 -0.04 -6.41 1.75
C ALA A 46 0.37 -7.21 0.50
N ALA A 47 -0.18 -6.87 -0.67
CA ALA A 47 0.14 -7.55 -1.93
C ALA A 47 1.55 -7.24 -2.47
N TYR A 48 2.24 -6.23 -1.91
CA TYR A 48 3.60 -5.84 -2.28
C TYR A 48 4.63 -6.21 -1.21
N LEU A 49 4.21 -6.88 -0.12
CA LEU A 49 5.15 -7.41 0.88
C LEU A 49 5.89 -8.63 0.30
N PRO A 50 7.21 -8.76 0.54
CA PRO A 50 7.93 -9.96 0.18
C PRO A 50 7.36 -11.19 0.90
N ALA A 51 7.25 -12.31 0.19
CA ALA A 51 6.67 -13.55 0.73
C ALA A 51 7.54 -14.19 1.84
N ASP A 52 8.83 -13.84 1.89
CA ASP A 52 9.80 -14.29 2.88
C ASP A 52 9.87 -13.39 4.12
N ARG A 53 9.08 -12.30 4.16
CA ARG A 53 9.08 -11.34 5.27
C ARG A 53 7.99 -11.69 6.28
N GLU A 54 8.37 -11.90 7.53
CA GLU A 54 7.43 -12.07 8.63
C GLU A 54 6.85 -10.71 9.03
N VAL A 55 5.59 -10.46 8.67
CA VAL A 55 4.83 -9.27 9.06
C VAL A 55 3.53 -9.71 9.69
N ILE A 56 3.21 -9.18 10.87
CA ILE A 56 1.94 -9.45 11.53
C ILE A 56 0.95 -8.36 11.13
N LEU A 57 -0.01 -8.71 10.28
CA LEU A 57 -1.13 -7.82 9.95
C LEU A 57 -2.21 -7.93 11.04
N HIS A 58 -2.51 -6.80 11.68
CA HIS A 58 -3.50 -6.66 12.73
C HIS A 58 -4.70 -5.84 12.24
N SER A 59 -5.92 -6.36 12.38
CA SER A 59 -7.16 -5.61 12.15
C SER A 59 -7.63 -4.95 13.45
N GLU A 60 -8.19 -3.74 13.37
CA GLU A 60 -8.76 -3.00 14.52
C GLU A 60 -9.75 -3.83 15.36
N ASN A 61 -10.40 -4.83 14.74
CA ASN A 61 -11.35 -5.74 15.38
C ASN A 61 -10.69 -6.98 16.04
N GLY A 62 -9.36 -7.06 16.09
CA GLY A 62 -8.63 -8.14 16.78
C GLY A 62 -8.24 -9.35 15.91
N VAL A 63 -8.27 -9.23 14.59
CA VAL A 63 -7.79 -10.30 13.69
C VAL A 63 -6.28 -10.17 13.52
N LEU A 64 -5.54 -11.22 13.90
CA LEU A 64 -4.11 -11.38 13.69
C LEU A 64 -3.87 -12.42 12.60
N GLY A 65 -3.06 -12.07 11.59
CA GLY A 65 -2.61 -13.04 10.58
C GLY A 65 -3.45 -13.10 9.30
N MET A 66 -3.95 -11.95 8.83
CA MET A 66 -4.55 -11.85 7.49
C MET A 66 -3.48 -12.21 6.44
N GLY A 67 -3.57 -13.43 5.89
CA GLY A 67 -2.83 -13.82 4.69
C GLY A 67 -3.33 -13.06 3.46
N GLY A 68 -2.78 -13.40 2.30
CA GLY A 68 -3.37 -12.97 1.03
C GLY A 68 -4.83 -13.44 0.91
N PRO A 69 -5.62 -12.82 0.02
CA PRO A 69 -6.97 -13.31 -0.26
C PRO A 69 -6.93 -14.79 -0.67
N PRO A 70 -7.95 -15.59 -0.28
CA PRO A 70 -8.03 -16.98 -0.73
C PRO A 70 -8.11 -17.05 -2.27
N PRO A 71 -7.70 -18.17 -2.87
CA PRO A 71 -7.90 -18.41 -4.30
C PRO A 71 -9.37 -18.23 -4.70
N ALA A 72 -9.59 -17.83 -5.95
CA ALA A 72 -10.95 -17.67 -6.48
C ALA A 72 -11.73 -18.99 -6.40
N GLY A 73 -12.89 -18.99 -5.73
CA GLY A 73 -13.71 -20.17 -5.46
C GLY A 73 -13.41 -20.89 -4.14
N GLU A 74 -12.39 -20.46 -3.39
CA GLU A 74 -12.11 -20.92 -2.03
C GLU A 74 -12.48 -19.85 -0.98
N GLU A 75 -13.32 -18.88 -1.35
CA GLU A 75 -13.79 -17.86 -0.42
C GLU A 75 -14.79 -18.45 0.58
N ASP A 76 -14.42 -18.46 1.87
CA ASP A 76 -15.32 -18.78 2.97
C ASP A 76 -15.85 -17.49 3.62
N TYR A 77 -17.11 -17.19 3.35
CA TYR A 77 -17.80 -15.99 3.86
C TYR A 77 -18.29 -16.15 5.31
N ASP A 78 -18.09 -17.30 5.96
CA ASP A 78 -18.36 -17.49 7.38
C ASP A 78 -17.14 -17.14 8.26
N LEU A 79 -15.97 -16.86 7.66
CA LEU A 79 -14.71 -16.51 8.35
C LEU A 79 -14.43 -14.99 8.44
N ILE A 80 -15.46 -14.14 8.35
CA ILE A 80 -15.38 -12.67 8.50
C ILE A 80 -15.70 -12.17 9.90
#